data_AF-A0A357MK88-F1
#
_entry.id   AF-A0A357MK88-F1
#
_cell.length_a   1.000
_cell.length_b   1.000
_cell.length_c   1.000
_cell.angle_alpha   90.00
_cell.angle_beta   90.00
_cell.angle_gamma   90.00
#
_symmetry.space_group_name_H-M   'P 1'
#
loop_
_entity.id
_entity.type
_entity.pdbx_description
1 polymer ?
#
loop_
_entity_poly.entity_id
_entity_poly.type
_entity_poly.pdbx_seq_one_letter_code
_entity_poly.pdbx_strand_id
1 'polypeptide(L)' 'TLRSIARLGDPQVTHGEIWLDHKPLHNMTSYEAAAAGLGLVPEDRRIIPGLTVEENLQLA' A
#
# COMPACT_ATOMS: atom_id res chain seq x y z
N THR A 1 -2.98 -1.56 -11.02
CA THR A 1 -3.64 -0.42 -10.32
C THR A 1 -2.81 -0.06 -9.08
N LEU A 2 -3.17 0.97 -8.30
CA LEU A 2 -2.48 1.29 -7.04
C LEU A 2 -2.41 0.09 -6.07
N ARG A 3 -3.46 -0.74 -6.05
CA ARG A 3 -3.47 -2.00 -5.26
C ARG A 3 -2.41 -3.01 -5.71
N SER A 4 -2.19 -3.13 -7.03
CA SER A 4 -1.18 -4.02 -7.60
C SER A 4 0.24 -3.56 -7.26
N ILE A 5 0.46 -2.23 -7.23
CA ILE A 5 1.74 -1.64 -6.81
C ILE A 5 1.98 -1.96 -5.33
N ALA A 6 0.96 -1.75 -4.50
CA ALA A 6 0.92 -2.09 -3.07
C ALA A 6 1.00 -3.60 -2.75
N ARG A 7 1.17 -4.46 -3.77
CA ARG A 7 1.26 -5.92 -3.63
C ARG A 7 0.06 -6.54 -2.90
N LEU A 8 -1.12 -5.91 -2.99
CA LEU A 8 -2.36 -6.48 -2.49
C LEU A 8 -2.81 -7.68 -3.32
N GLY A 9 -3.58 -8.59 -2.70
CA GLY A 9 -4.00 -9.88 -3.26
C GLY A 9 -4.72 -9.82 -4.61
N ASP A 10 -5.50 -8.78 -4.88
CA ASP A 10 -6.17 -8.56 -6.16
C ASP A 10 -6.23 -7.04 -6.45
N PRO A 11 -5.94 -6.57 -7.68
CA PRO A 11 -5.44 -7.34 -8.81
C PRO A 11 -3.92 -7.51 -8.72
N GLN A 12 -3.43 -8.68 -9.12
CA GLN A 12 -2.00 -8.95 -9.23
C GLN A 12 -1.38 -8.32 -10.48
N VAL A 13 -0.07 -8.08 -10.41
CA VAL A 13 0.71 -7.71 -11.59
C VAL A 13 0.86 -8.94 -12.49
N THR A 14 0.48 -8.82 -13.76
CA THR A 14 0.62 -9.90 -14.75
C THR A 14 1.84 -9.74 -15.65
N HIS A 15 2.33 -8.50 -15.82
CA HIS A 15 3.51 -8.17 -16.61
C HIS A 15 4.14 -6.86 -16.12
N GLY A 16 5.44 -6.69 -16.36
CA GLY A 16 6.23 -5.53 -15.93
C GLY A 16 6.86 -5.70 -14.55
N GLU A 17 7.62 -4.69 -14.13
CA GLU A 17 8.40 -4.72 -12.90
C GLU A 17 8.05 -3.54 -11.98
N ILE A 18 8.06 -3.79 -10.67
CA ILE A 18 7.94 -2.77 -9.63
C ILE A 18 9.23 -2.73 -8.83
N TRP A 19 9.82 -1.53 -8.70
CA TRP A 19 11.07 -1.27 -7.99
C TRP A 19 10.89 -0.15 -6.98
N LEU A 20 11.50 -0.29 -5.80
CA LEU A 20 11.63 0.75 -4.78
C LEU A 20 13.05 0.71 -4.21
N ASP A 21 13.81 1.80 -4.33
CA ASP A 21 15.21 1.87 -3.89
C ASP A 21 16.04 0.64 -4.33
N HIS A 22 15.96 0.31 -5.62
CA HIS A 22 16.61 -0.85 -6.23
C HIS A 22 16.18 -2.22 -5.69
N LYS A 23 15.06 -2.30 -4.95
CA LYS A 23 14.45 -3.56 -4.49
C LYS A 23 13.28 -3.95 -5.39
N PRO A 24 13.24 -5.19 -5.92
CA PRO A 24 12.17 -5.64 -6.82
C PRO A 24 10.91 -6.05 -6.03
N LEU A 25 10.02 -5.09 -5.74
CA LEU A 25 8.81 -5.32 -4.95
C LEU A 25 7.83 -6.32 -5.59
N HIS A 26 7.88 -6.48 -6.91
CA HIS A 26 7.03 -7.42 -7.64
C HIS A 26 7.31 -8.90 -7.29
N ASN A 27 8.44 -9.20 -6.64
CA ASN A 27 8.78 -10.53 -6.12
C ASN A 27 8.40 -10.69 -4.64
N MET A 28 7.87 -9.65 -4.01
CA MET A 28 7.54 -9.61 -2.59
C MET A 28 6.05 -9.84 -2.36
N THR A 29 5.73 -10.43 -1.21
CA THR A 29 4.40 -10.41 -0.60
C THR A 29 4.09 -9.01 -0.05
N SER A 30 2.82 -8.75 0.28
CA SER A 30 2.40 -7.44 0.79
C SER A 30 3.12 -7.01 2.07
N TYR A 31 3.35 -7.93 3.02
CA TYR A 31 4.02 -7.59 4.28
C TYR A 31 5.52 -7.31 4.07
N GLU A 32 6.17 -7.99 3.13
CA GLU A 32 7.57 -7.74 2.78
C GLU A 32 7.74 -6.38 2.09
N ALA A 33 6.83 -6.05 1.18
CA ALA A 33 6.81 -4.73 0.53
C ALA A 33 6.57 -3.61 1.56
N ALA A 34 5.68 -3.83 2.54
CA ALA A 34 5.46 -2.90 3.65
C ALA A 34 6.71 -2.69 4.51
N ALA A 35 7.41 -3.78 4.86
CA ALA A 35 8.69 -3.70 5.58
C ALA A 35 9.80 -3.01 4.77
N ALA A 36 9.72 -3.03 3.44
CA ALA A 36 10.61 -2.29 2.55
C ALA A 36 10.28 -0.79 2.44
N GLY A 37 9.21 -0.31 3.07
CA GLY A 37 8.79 1.09 3.09
C GLY A 37 7.58 1.42 2.22
N LEU A 38 6.91 0.43 1.60
CA LEU A 38 5.72 0.67 0.78
C LEU A 38 4.44 0.68 1.64
N GLY A 39 3.83 1.85 1.81
CA GLY A 39 2.51 2.00 2.42
C GLY A 39 1.41 2.27 1.38
N LEU A 40 0.24 1.65 1.54
CA LEU A 40 -0.97 2.04 0.81
C LEU A 40 -1.94 2.70 1.78
N VAL A 41 -2.28 3.96 1.51
CA VAL A 41 -3.36 4.68 2.19
C VAL A 41 -4.64 4.47 1.38
N PRO A 42 -5.63 3.68 1.86
CA PRO A 42 -6.87 3.47 1.14
C PRO A 42 -7.75 4.72 1.22
N GLU A 43 -8.37 5.11 0.10
CA GLU A 43 -9.26 6.27 0.03
C GLU A 43 -10.54 6.08 0.88
N ASP A 44 -11.09 4.86 0.92
CA ASP A 44 -12.40 4.56 1.51
C ASP A 44 -12.37 3.94 2.92
N ARG A 45 -11.21 3.51 3.43
CA ARG A 45 -11.17 2.80 4.71
C ARG A 45 -10.82 3.75 5.86
N ARG A 46 -11.83 3.99 6.70
CA ARG A 46 -11.76 4.50 8.07
C ARG A 46 -11.50 6.01 8.22
N ILE A 47 -12.05 6.86 7.36
CA ILE A 47 -12.29 8.24 7.79
C ILE A 47 -13.36 8.17 8.87
N ILE A 48 -12.96 8.33 10.12
CA ILE A 48 -13.85 8.41 11.27
C ILE A 48 -14.48 9.80 11.20
N PRO A 49 -15.79 9.88 10.89
CA PRO A 49 -16.45 11.17 10.75
C PRO A 49 -16.43 11.90 12.08
N GLY A 50 -16.15 13.21 12.04
CA GLY A 50 -16.05 14.05 13.23
C GLY A 50 -14.65 14.15 13.85
N LEU A 51 -13.66 13.42 13.33
CA LEU A 51 -12.25 13.61 13.67
C LEU A 51 -11.54 14.49 12.63
N THR A 52 -10.52 15.22 13.07
CA THR A 52 -9.61 15.97 12.20
C THR A 52 -8.77 15.02 11.35
N VAL A 53 -8.08 15.58 10.34
CA VAL A 53 -7.18 14.81 9.48
C VAL A 53 -6.06 14.15 10.31
N GLU A 54 -5.48 14.88 11.27
CA GLU A 54 -4.41 14.34 12.11
C GLU A 54 -4.89 13.15 12.97
N GLU A 55 -6.03 13.30 13.63
CA GLU A 55 -6.61 12.24 14.45
C GLU A 55 -6.95 10.99 13.63
N ASN A 56 -7.44 11.17 12.41
CA ASN A 56 -7.66 10.07 11.47
C ASN A 56 -6.36 9.36 11.10
N LEU A 57 -5.28 10.10 10.85
CA LEU A 57 -3.98 9.52 10.50
C LEU A 57 -3.30 8.80 11.67
N GLN A 58 -3.59 9.17 12.92
CA GLN A 58 -3.06 8.48 14.10
C GLN A 58 -3.77 7.16 14.42
N LEU A 59 -5.06 7.03 14.05
CA LEU A 59 -5.90 5.88 14.39
C LEU A 59 -6.00 4.82 13.28
N ALA A 60 -5.67 5.17 12.04
CA ALA A 60 -5.77 4.31 10.86
C ALA A 60 -4.58 3.34 10.72
#